data_AF-A0A1G6PK95-F1
#
_entry.id   AF-A0A1G6PK95-F1
#
_cell.length_a   1.000
_cell.length_b   1.000
_cell.length_c   1.000
_cell.angle_alpha   90.00
_cell.angle_beta   90.00
_cell.angle_gamma   90.00
#
_symmetry.space_group_name_H-M   'P 1'
#
loop_
_entity.id
_entity.type
_entity.pdbx_description
1 polymer ?
#
loop_
_entity_poly.entity_id
_entity_poly.type
_entity_poly.pdbx_seq_one_letter_code
_entity_poly.pdbx_strand_id
1 'polypeptide(L)'
;MTLNYLDFEYSEDTQGIGVFDAMASTAPDQAAAVDAEIALVLDWASASFPDRRGPVGDGSDWDYDLQDTQEAGWRTVTLSISGTREFCAAFSLRFALESGP
;
A
#
# COMPACT_ATOMS: atom_id res chain seq x y z
N MET A 1 -10.06 2.70 8.18
CA MET A 1 -9.31 3.93 8.56
C MET A 1 -9.13 4.69 7.28
N THR A 2 -9.59 5.94 7.19
CA THR A 2 -9.58 6.67 5.92
C THR A 2 -8.22 7.36 5.76
N LEU A 3 -7.56 7.09 4.64
CA LEU A 3 -6.32 7.74 4.23
C LEU A 3 -6.68 9.04 3.51
N ASN A 4 -5.93 10.10 3.73
CA ASN A 4 -6.21 11.42 3.16
C ASN A 4 -5.32 11.70 1.94
N TYR A 5 -4.15 11.04 1.86
CA TYR A 5 -3.18 11.24 0.79
C TYR A 5 -3.00 10.00 -0.07
N LEU A 6 -2.91 8.82 0.55
CA LEU A 6 -2.77 7.56 -0.18
C LEU A 6 -4.13 7.09 -0.72
N ASP A 7 -4.32 7.24 -2.02
CA ASP A 7 -5.42 6.61 -2.74
C ASP A 7 -4.93 5.29 -3.35
N PHE A 8 -5.51 4.17 -2.93
CA PHE A 8 -5.08 2.84 -3.37
C PHE A 8 -6.02 2.30 -4.46
N GLU A 9 -5.43 1.95 -5.60
CA GLU A 9 -6.07 1.26 -6.70
C GLU A 9 -5.79 -0.24 -6.59
N TYR A 10 -6.86 -1.06 -6.53
CA TYR A 10 -6.73 -2.51 -6.47
C TYR A 10 -6.74 -3.15 -7.86
N SER A 11 -5.77 -4.02 -8.12
CA SER A 11 -5.65 -4.84 -9.32
C SER A 11 -5.36 -6.29 -8.94
N GLU A 12 -5.94 -7.28 -9.63
CA GLU A 12 -5.61 -8.72 -9.43
C GLU A 12 -4.93 -9.26 -10.70
N ASP A 13 -3.78 -9.92 -10.53
CA ASP A 13 -3.11 -10.60 -11.64
C ASP A 13 -3.70 -12.01 -11.89
N THR A 14 -3.38 -12.58 -13.05
CA THR A 14 -3.85 -13.90 -13.51
C THR A 14 -3.50 -15.07 -12.58
N GLN A 15 -2.54 -14.87 -11.67
CA GLN A 15 -2.12 -15.85 -10.67
C GLN A 15 -2.93 -15.75 -9.36
N GLY A 16 -3.91 -14.84 -9.27
CA GLY A 16 -4.71 -14.61 -8.07
C GLY A 16 -3.97 -13.83 -6.97
N ILE A 17 -2.89 -13.14 -7.34
CA ILE A 17 -2.17 -12.20 -6.48
C ILE A 17 -2.75 -10.82 -6.73
N GLY A 18 -3.22 -10.16 -5.68
CA GLY A 18 -3.68 -8.80 -5.74
C GLY A 18 -2.54 -7.82 -5.49
N VAL A 19 -2.61 -6.67 -6.15
CA VAL A 19 -1.69 -5.55 -6.01
C VAL A 19 -2.53 -4.31 -5.72
N PHE A 20 -2.13 -3.57 -4.69
CA PHE A 20 -2.68 -2.27 -4.34
C PHE A 20 -1.62 -1.23 -4.61
N ASP A 21 -1.84 -0.38 -5.60
CA ASP A 21 -0.95 0.71 -5.93
C ASP A 21 -1.53 2.02 -5.40
N ALA A 22 -0.75 2.76 -4.64
CA ALA A 22 -1.09 4.11 -4.22
C ALA A 22 -0.01 5.09 -4.64
N MET A 23 -0.42 6.25 -5.17
CA MET A 23 0.48 7.34 -5.51
C MET A 23 0.04 8.63 -4.82
N ALA A 24 0.95 9.27 -4.10
CA ALA A 24 0.71 10.57 -3.49
C ALA A 24 1.82 11.55 -3.87
N SER A 25 1.46 12.68 -4.49
CA SER A 25 2.39 13.77 -4.79
C SER A 25 2.05 14.98 -3.95
N THR A 26 2.98 15.40 -3.09
CA THR A 26 2.77 16.45 -2.10
C THR A 26 3.94 17.41 -2.00
N ALA A 27 3.67 18.61 -1.48
CA ALA A 27 4.71 19.53 -1.06
C ALA A 27 5.48 18.96 0.15
N PRO A 28 6.75 19.34 0.36
CA PRO A 28 7.59 18.83 1.45
C PRO A 28 7.00 19.06 2.86
N ASP A 29 6.15 20.08 3.02
CA ASP A 29 5.44 20.36 4.28
C ASP A 29 4.44 19.24 4.65
N GLN A 30 3.87 18.56 3.65
CA GLN A 30 2.90 17.48 3.82
C GLN A 30 3.53 16.09 3.71
N ALA A 31 4.81 16.02 3.33
CA ALA A 31 5.55 14.77 3.19
C ALA A 31 5.53 13.93 4.48
N ALA A 32 5.52 14.57 5.65
CA ALA A 32 5.45 13.87 6.93
C ALA A 32 4.08 13.21 7.18
N ALA A 33 2.99 13.81 6.70
CA ALA A 33 1.66 13.24 6.81
C ALA A 33 1.52 11.98 5.95
N VAL A 34 2.07 12.01 4.73
CA VAL A 34 2.10 10.86 3.84
C VAL A 34 2.94 9.71 4.43
N ASP A 35 4.10 10.03 5.01
CA ASP A 35 4.97 9.03 5.67
C ASP A 35 4.25 8.34 6.84
N ALA A 36 3.49 9.10 7.63
CA ALA A 36 2.67 8.56 8.71
C ALA A 36 1.58 7.61 8.20
N GLU A 37 0.93 7.94 7.07
CA GLU A 37 -0.05 7.06 6.43
C GLU A 37 0.59 5.76 5.92
N ILE A 38 1.74 5.85 5.25
CA ILE A 38 2.52 4.67 4.81
C ILE A 38 2.89 3.80 6.01
N ALA A 39 3.43 4.41 7.07
CA ALA A 39 3.83 3.69 8.27
C ALA A 39 2.64 2.96 8.93
N LEU A 40 1.46 3.58 8.99
CA LEU A 40 0.24 2.95 9.51
C LEU A 40 -0.16 1.72 8.69
N VAL A 41 -0.04 1.80 7.36
CA VAL A 41 -0.35 0.68 6.47
C VAL A 41 0.63 -0.48 6.67
N LEU A 42 1.93 -0.17 6.68
CA LEU A 42 2.99 -1.18 6.85
C LEU A 42 3.00 -1.81 8.24
N ASP A 43 2.73 -1.03 9.28
CA ASP A 43 2.60 -1.52 10.66
C ASP A 43 1.41 -2.48 10.78
N TRP A 44 0.26 -2.11 10.21
CA TRP A 44 -0.91 -3.00 10.18
C TRP A 44 -0.64 -4.30 9.41
N ALA A 45 0.01 -4.22 8.25
CA ALA A 45 0.33 -5.39 7.43
C ALA A 45 1.26 -6.34 8.19
N SER A 46 2.31 -5.79 8.80
CA SER A 46 3.26 -6.54 9.62
C SER A 46 2.63 -7.13 10.88
N ALA A 47 1.70 -6.42 11.52
CA ALA A 47 1.00 -6.90 12.72
C ALA A 47 -0.05 -7.98 12.39
N SER A 48 -0.71 -7.88 11.23
CA SER A 48 -1.75 -8.83 10.81
C SER A 48 -1.16 -10.10 10.20
N PHE A 49 -0.03 -9.98 9.49
CA PHE A 49 0.67 -11.07 8.82
C PHE A 49 2.16 -11.11 9.24
N PRO A 50 2.44 -11.37 10.53
CA PRO A 50 3.81 -11.39 11.05
C PRO A 50 4.61 -12.54 10.43
N ASP A 51 5.88 -12.29 10.10
CA ASP A 51 6.80 -13.26 9.50
C ASP A 51 6.35 -13.81 8.12
N ARG A 52 5.36 -13.18 7.49
CA ARG A 52 4.85 -13.58 6.17
C ARG A 52 5.23 -12.62 5.04
N ARG A 53 6.12 -11.67 5.35
CA ARG A 53 6.62 -10.71 4.37
C ARG A 53 7.70 -11.35 3.51
N GLY A 54 7.57 -11.21 2.20
CA GLY A 54 8.60 -11.58 1.23
C GLY A 54 8.01 -11.65 -0.17
N PRO A 55 8.82 -12.02 -1.18
CA PRO A 55 8.33 -12.11 -2.56
C PRO A 55 7.16 -13.10 -2.64
N VAL A 56 5.97 -12.58 -2.98
CA VAL A 56 4.73 -13.38 -3.03
C VAL A 56 4.87 -14.55 -4.02
N GLY A 57 5.63 -14.34 -5.10
CA GLY A 57 5.95 -15.38 -6.08
C GLY A 57 6.84 -16.53 -5.54
N ASP A 58 7.48 -16.36 -4.38
CA ASP A 58 8.32 -17.37 -3.73
C ASP A 58 7.59 -18.06 -2.55
N GLY A 59 6.29 -17.75 -2.35
CA GLY A 59 5.45 -18.37 -1.31
C GLY A 59 5.23 -17.53 -0.05
N SER A 60 5.60 -16.25 -0.08
CA SER A 60 5.24 -15.29 0.97
C SER A 60 3.80 -14.79 0.81
N ASP A 61 3.21 -14.27 1.88
CA ASP A 61 1.79 -13.90 1.90
C ASP A 61 1.57 -12.47 1.40
N TRP A 62 2.55 -11.59 1.62
CA TRP A 62 2.52 -10.21 1.16
C TRP A 62 3.93 -9.63 0.97
N ASP A 63 4.04 -8.64 0.09
CA ASP A 63 5.23 -7.80 -0.08
C ASP A 63 4.83 -6.36 -0.32
N TYR A 64 5.78 -5.44 -0.15
CA TYR A 64 5.58 -4.06 -0.56
C TYR A 64 6.83 -3.48 -1.21
N ASP A 65 6.60 -2.64 -2.21
CA ASP A 65 7.58 -1.74 -2.80
C ASP A 65 7.19 -0.30 -2.47
N LEU A 66 8.15 0.48 -2.01
CA LEU A 66 7.96 1.91 -1.75
C LEU A 66 8.98 2.69 -2.56
N GLN A 67 8.48 3.45 -3.52
CA GLN A 67 9.26 4.38 -4.32
C GLN A 67 9.06 5.79 -3.78
N ASP A 68 10.17 6.47 -3.48
CA ASP A 68 10.20 7.86 -3.05
C ASP A 68 10.97 8.68 -4.07
N THR A 69 10.31 9.65 -4.70
CA THR A 69 10.93 10.53 -5.69
C THR A 69 10.73 11.98 -5.28
N GLN A 70 11.80 12.77 -5.32
CA GLN A 70 11.74 14.22 -5.07
C GLN A 70 12.18 14.98 -6.31
N GLU A 71 11.24 15.70 -6.93
CA GLU A 71 11.44 16.39 -8.20
C GLU A 71 10.92 17.83 -8.11
N ALA A 72 11.73 18.81 -8.51
CA ALA A 72 11.36 20.23 -8.60
C ALA A 72 10.65 20.82 -7.35
N GLY A 73 10.97 20.33 -6.15
CA GLY A 73 10.38 20.79 -4.89
C GLY A 73 9.08 20.07 -4.48
N TRP A 74 8.72 18.99 -5.17
CA TRP A 74 7.59 18.11 -4.84
C TRP A 74 8.12 16.72 -4.48
N ARG A 75 7.47 16.06 -3.53
CA ARG A 75 7.73 14.67 -3.14
C ARG A 75 6.59 13.80 -3.65
N THR A 76 6.91 12.86 -4.53
CA THR A 76 5.98 11.85 -5.02
C THR A 76 6.39 10.51 -4.43
N VAL A 77 5.47 9.89 -3.70
CA VAL A 77 5.62 8.53 -3.22
C VAL A 77 4.68 7.61 -4.00
N THR A 78 5.18 6.42 -4.31
CA THR A 78 4.38 5.33 -4.86
C THR A 78 4.57 4.13 -3.95
N LEU A 79 3.48 3.63 -3.38
CA LEU A 79 3.46 2.47 -2.51
C LEU A 79 2.67 1.37 -3.21
N SER A 80 3.35 0.29 -3.57
CA SER A 80 2.76 -0.88 -4.19
C SER A 80 2.78 -2.02 -3.19
N ILE A 81 1.62 -2.52 -2.80
CA ILE A 81 1.50 -3.65 -1.86
C ILE A 81 0.90 -4.82 -2.60
N SER A 82 1.64 -5.92 -2.67
CA SER A 82 1.17 -7.16 -3.28
C SER A 82 0.87 -8.19 -2.21
N GLY A 83 -0.12 -9.05 -2.43
CA GLY A 83 -0.42 -10.10 -1.48
C GLY A 83 -1.39 -11.16 -2.01
N THR A 84 -1.53 -12.21 -1.21
CA THR A 84 -2.49 -13.28 -1.47
C THR A 84 -3.93 -12.74 -1.38
N ARG A 85 -4.89 -13.55 -1.85
CA ARG A 85 -6.32 -13.23 -1.71
C ARG A 85 -6.73 -12.98 -0.25
N GLU A 86 -6.14 -13.68 0.71
CA GLU A 86 -6.42 -13.48 2.14
C GLU A 86 -5.94 -12.10 2.61
N PHE A 87 -4.71 -11.73 2.25
CA PHE A 87 -4.17 -10.39 2.51
C PHE A 87 -5.04 -9.31 1.88
N CYS A 88 -5.38 -9.47 0.59
CA CYS A 88 -6.16 -8.49 -0.16
C CYS A 88 -7.56 -8.27 0.43
N ALA A 89 -8.22 -9.35 0.86
CA ALA A 89 -9.52 -9.26 1.53
C ALA A 89 -9.41 -8.51 2.87
N ALA A 90 -8.39 -8.82 3.68
CA ALA A 90 -8.16 -8.12 4.94
C ALA A 90 -7.81 -6.64 4.75
N PHE A 91 -6.97 -6.32 3.76
CA PHE A 91 -6.56 -4.96 3.41
C PHE A 91 -7.74 -4.12 2.95
N SER A 92 -8.53 -4.64 2.01
CA SER A 92 -9.72 -3.96 1.49
C SER A 92 -10.74 -3.69 2.60
N LEU A 93 -10.92 -4.63 3.55
CA LEU A 93 -11.79 -4.40 4.72
C LEU A 93 -11.23 -3.34 5.68
N ARG A 94 -9.91 -3.28 5.86
CA ARG A 94 -9.26 -2.38 6.82
C ARG A 94 -9.22 -0.93 6.33
N PHE A 95 -8.83 -0.76 5.07
CA PHE A 95 -8.66 0.55 4.44
C PHE A 95 -9.89 0.99 3.65
N ALA A 96 -10.89 0.09 3.50
CA ALA A 96 -12.20 0.37 2.91
C ALA A 96 -12.07 1.24 1.67
N LEU A 97 -11.30 0.75 0.69
CA LEU A 97 -11.22 1.38 -0.63
C LEU A 97 -12.65 1.57 -1.08
N GLU A 98 -13.10 2.82 -1.16
CA GLU A 98 -14.44 3.13 -1.63
C GLU A 98 -14.50 2.58 -3.04
N SER A 99 -15.08 1.38 -3.15
CA SER A 99 -15.47 0.82 -4.42
C SER A 99 -16.49 1.81 -4.94
N GLY A 100 -16.06 2.69 -5.84
CA GLY A 100 -16.93 3.71 -6.41
C GLY A 100 -18.24 3.07 -6.87
N PRO A 101 -19.39 3.73 -6.66
CA PRO A 101 -20.72 3.16 -6.90
C PRO A 101 -20.98 2.77 -8.36
#